data_AF-A1TW15-F1
#
_entry.id   AF-A1TW15-F1
#
_cell.length_a   1.000
_cell.length_b   1.000
_cell.length_c   1.000
_cell.angle_alpha   90.00
_cell.angle_beta   90.00
_cell.angle_gamma   90.00
#
_symmetry.space_group_name_H-M   'P 1'
#
loop_
_entity.id
_entity.type
_entity.pdbx_description
1 polymer ?
#
loop_
_entity_poly.entity_id
_entity_poly.type
_entity_poly.pdbx_seq_one_letter_code
_entity_poly.pdbx_strand_id
1 'polypeptide(L)'
;MPISSFLTGPVQPSRRAFCRAVALVSGAVGLGAALVTPPAQAQPSYTITTPQIQDALAEKLPRRYRLGGLLNLEVQVPALRLLPAQNRINAVLPVVASGLAVSDGARDASGSLDVDFGLRYEPSDRTLRAQQIHVNSLRIEGLRSSASEMLNAYAQQLATQSLGEVVLHTLRPQDLALADGLGMQPGPITVTERGLRVDFVQKPAP
;
A
#
# COMPACT_ATOMS: atom_id res chain seq x y z
N MET A 1 -8.37 44.77 52.04
CA MET A 1 -6.99 44.81 52.58
C MET A 1 -6.46 43.39 52.68
N PRO A 2 -5.15 43.12 52.49
CA PRO A 2 -4.24 43.43 51.37
C PRO A 2 -3.99 42.15 50.52
N ILE A 3 -3.69 42.18 49.22
CA ILE A 3 -2.46 42.59 48.51
C ILE A 3 -1.21 41.81 48.97
N SER A 4 -0.75 40.89 48.11
CA SER A 4 0.68 40.59 47.87
C SER A 4 0.77 39.82 46.54
N SER A 5 1.13 40.40 45.38
CA SER A 5 2.38 41.05 44.97
C SER A 5 3.51 40.08 44.64
N PHE A 6 3.81 40.06 43.33
CA PHE A 6 5.11 39.96 42.66
C PHE A 6 6.06 38.80 42.97
N LEU A 7 6.54 38.12 41.93
CA LEU A 7 7.89 38.41 41.42
C LEU A 7 8.17 37.70 40.10
N THR A 8 8.28 38.54 39.07
CA THR A 8 9.06 38.35 37.84
C THR A 8 10.41 37.70 38.13
N GLY A 9 10.64 36.51 37.57
CA GLY A 9 11.98 35.99 37.34
C GLY A 9 12.57 36.63 36.08
N PRO A 10 13.76 37.24 36.13
CA PRO A 10 14.33 38.00 35.03
C PRO A 10 14.86 37.11 33.89
N VAL A 11 14.76 37.66 32.69
CA VAL A 11 15.64 37.37 31.55
C VAL A 11 17.09 37.39 32.03
N GLN A 12 17.80 36.28 31.85
CA GLN A 12 19.24 36.23 32.05
C GLN A 12 19.95 36.18 30.68
N PRO A 13 20.61 37.28 30.27
CA PRO A 13 21.42 37.35 29.08
C PRO A 13 22.88 37.00 29.41
N SER A 14 23.52 36.19 28.57
CA SER A 14 24.98 36.15 28.44
C SER A 14 25.27 36.35 26.94
N ARG A 15 25.52 37.54 26.40
CA ARG A 15 26.39 38.66 26.76
C ARG A 15 27.84 38.28 27.05
N ARG A 16 28.66 38.53 26.01
CA ARG A 16 30.06 39.01 26.03
C ARG A 16 31.08 37.89 26.25
N ALA A 17 32.26 37.87 25.67
CA ALA A 17 33.04 38.82 24.88
C ALA A 17 33.94 37.98 23.95
N PHE A 18 34.13 38.36 22.69
CA PHE A 18 35.34 39.07 22.27
C PHE A 18 36.63 38.37 22.74
N CYS A 19 37.29 37.66 21.80
CA CYS A 19 38.73 37.77 21.63
C CYS A 19 39.06 37.37 20.20
N ARG A 20 39.37 38.39 19.39
CA ARG A 20 40.14 38.26 18.17
C ARG A 20 41.47 37.61 18.56
N ALA A 21 41.82 36.51 17.92
CA ALA A 21 43.20 36.08 17.79
C ALA A 21 43.39 35.65 16.33
N VAL A 22 43.86 36.61 15.54
CA VAL A 22 44.53 36.34 14.27
C VAL A 22 45.86 35.70 14.64
N ALA A 23 46.06 34.46 14.23
CA ALA A 23 47.38 33.85 14.16
C ALA A 23 47.50 33.17 12.79
N LEU A 24 48.19 33.87 11.89
CA LEU A 24 48.77 33.31 10.68
C LEU A 24 49.92 32.39 11.10
N VAL A 25 49.80 31.08 10.85
CA VAL A 25 50.96 30.19 10.69
C VAL A 25 50.67 29.21 9.56
N SER A 26 51.47 29.34 8.52
CA SER A 26 51.56 28.51 7.33
C SER A 26 51.94 27.06 7.64
N GLY A 27 51.37 26.09 6.90
CA GLY A 27 52.02 24.80 6.68
C GLY A 27 51.10 23.59 6.68
N ALA A 28 51.29 22.75 5.65
CA ALA A 28 50.75 21.42 5.41
C ALA A 28 49.32 21.31 4.83
N VAL A 29 49.32 21.05 3.53
CA VAL A 29 48.24 20.48 2.73
C VAL A 29 47.59 19.31 3.47
N GLY A 30 46.32 19.48 3.82
CA GLY A 30 45.42 18.41 4.22
C GLY A 30 44.04 18.76 3.70
N LEU A 31 43.66 18.21 2.55
CA LEU A 31 42.33 18.32 1.94
C LEU A 31 41.29 17.70 2.89
N GLY A 32 40.83 18.48 3.86
CA GLY A 32 39.66 18.17 4.69
C GLY A 32 38.40 18.47 3.89
N ALA A 33 37.95 17.50 3.08
CA ALA A 33 36.66 17.57 2.40
C ALA A 33 35.55 17.67 3.45
N ALA A 34 34.96 18.85 3.59
CA ALA A 34 33.71 19.05 4.30
C ALA A 34 32.63 18.24 3.58
N LEU A 35 32.24 17.11 4.16
CA LEU A 35 31.07 16.35 3.76
C LEU A 35 29.83 17.21 4.06
N VAL A 36 29.43 18.01 3.08
CA VAL A 36 28.10 18.62 3.02
C VAL A 36 27.13 17.45 2.89
N THR A 37 26.57 16.97 4.00
CA THR A 37 25.38 16.12 3.97
C THR A 37 24.24 16.94 3.37
N PRO A 38 23.73 16.60 2.17
CA PRO A 38 22.57 17.29 1.64
C PRO A 38 21.39 17.08 2.62
N PRO A 39 20.57 18.12 2.86
CA PRO A 39 19.33 17.92 3.58
C PRO A 39 18.51 16.90 2.81
N ALA A 40 18.00 15.88 3.51
CA ALA A 40 17.07 14.92 2.93
C ALA A 40 15.85 15.71 2.41
N GLN A 41 15.85 16.04 1.12
CA GLN A 41 14.69 16.62 0.46
C GLN A 41 13.59 15.59 0.61
N ALA A 42 12.56 15.94 1.40
CA ALA A 42 11.36 15.15 1.51
C ALA A 42 10.82 14.96 0.09
N GLN A 43 11.00 13.75 -0.46
CA GLN A 43 10.51 13.43 -1.77
C GLN A 43 8.99 13.61 -1.74
N PRO A 44 8.40 14.19 -2.80
CA PRO A 44 6.95 14.25 -2.89
C PRO A 44 6.43 12.81 -2.76
N SER A 45 5.40 12.63 -1.94
CA SER A 45 4.74 11.35 -1.75
C SER A 45 3.23 11.58 -1.65
N TYR A 46 2.47 10.63 -2.17
CA TYR A 46 1.02 10.64 -2.12
C TYR A 46 0.53 9.50 -1.24
N THR A 47 -0.45 9.76 -0.37
CA THR A 47 -0.99 8.75 0.54
C THR A 47 -2.43 8.41 0.19
N ILE A 48 -2.71 7.13 -0.04
CA ILE A 48 -4.05 6.58 -0.23
C ILE A 48 -4.45 5.87 1.04
N THR A 49 -5.60 6.24 1.58
CA THR A 49 -6.09 5.69 2.85
C THR A 49 -6.76 4.33 2.65
N THR A 50 -6.74 3.47 3.67
CA THR A 50 -7.46 2.18 3.66
C THR A 50 -8.93 2.28 3.23
N PRO A 51 -9.76 3.20 3.75
CA PRO A 51 -11.15 3.31 3.32
C PRO A 51 -11.30 3.62 1.82
N GLN A 52 -10.42 4.44 1.23
CA GLN A 52 -10.46 4.70 -0.22
C GLN A 52 -10.21 3.43 -1.05
N ILE A 53 -9.35 2.53 -0.58
CA ILE A 53 -9.08 1.24 -1.25
C ILE A 53 -10.27 0.31 -1.09
N GLN A 54 -10.85 0.29 0.12
CA GLN A 54 -12.05 -0.49 0.46
C GLN A 54 -13.23 -0.08 -0.44
N ASP A 55 -13.46 1.21 -0.62
CA ASP A 55 -14.53 1.77 -1.47
C ASP A 55 -14.31 1.40 -2.94
N ALA A 56 -13.08 1.55 -3.45
CA ALA A 56 -12.75 1.20 -4.83
C ALA A 56 -12.90 -0.30 -5.12
N LEU A 57 -12.71 -1.18 -4.12
CA LEU A 57 -13.02 -2.60 -4.24
C LEU A 57 -14.52 -2.88 -4.15
N ALA A 58 -15.25 -2.16 -3.30
CA ALA A 58 -16.69 -2.27 -3.17
C ALA A 58 -17.42 -1.93 -4.48
N GLU A 59 -16.93 -0.96 -5.25
CA GLU A 59 -17.49 -0.61 -6.57
C GLU A 59 -17.37 -1.75 -7.61
N LYS A 60 -16.38 -2.62 -7.45
CA LYS A 60 -16.08 -3.70 -8.41
C LYS A 60 -16.75 -5.02 -8.08
N LEU A 61 -17.38 -5.09 -6.90
CA LEU A 61 -17.95 -6.29 -6.32
C LEU A 61 -19.47 -6.12 -6.17
N PRO A 62 -20.24 -7.22 -6.15
CA PRO A 62 -19.81 -8.63 -6.21
C PRO A 62 -19.36 -9.10 -7.61
N ARG A 63 -18.52 -10.14 -7.66
CA ARG A 63 -18.06 -10.77 -8.91
C ARG A 63 -18.42 -12.26 -8.93
N ARG A 64 -18.94 -12.72 -10.07
CA ARG A 64 -19.31 -14.13 -10.28
C ARG A 64 -18.30 -14.82 -11.19
N TYR A 65 -17.75 -15.94 -10.72
CA TYR A 65 -16.83 -16.80 -11.45
C TYR A 65 -17.48 -18.15 -11.70
N ARG A 66 -17.41 -18.64 -12.94
CA ARG A 66 -17.93 -19.96 -13.32
C ARG A 66 -16.77 -20.94 -13.43
N LEU A 67 -16.76 -21.95 -12.57
CA LEU A 67 -15.72 -22.98 -12.52
C LEU A 67 -16.26 -24.27 -13.16
N GLY A 68 -15.72 -24.59 -14.34
CA GLY A 68 -16.03 -25.83 -15.06
C GLY A 68 -17.51 -26.02 -15.42
N GLY A 69 -18.34 -24.97 -15.36
CA GLY A 69 -19.80 -25.03 -15.59
C GLY A 69 -20.62 -25.74 -14.51
N LEU A 70 -19.97 -26.30 -13.48
CA LEU A 70 -20.62 -27.08 -12.42
C LEU A 70 -20.75 -26.30 -11.11
N LEU A 71 -19.85 -25.33 -10.91
CA LEU A 71 -19.74 -24.53 -9.70
C LEU A 71 -19.69 -23.05 -10.08
N ASN A 72 -20.55 -22.25 -9.48
CA ASN A 72 -20.51 -20.80 -9.56
C ASN A 72 -20.00 -20.28 -8.21
N LEU A 73 -19.00 -19.40 -8.23
CA LEU A 73 -18.50 -18.71 -7.06
C LEU A 73 -18.88 -17.23 -7.17
N GLU A 74 -19.60 -16.75 -6.18
CA GLU A 74 -19.88 -15.33 -6.00
C GLU A 74 -18.96 -14.78 -4.90
N VAL A 75 -18.05 -13.90 -5.29
CA VAL A 75 -17.09 -13.23 -4.41
C VAL A 75 -17.68 -11.91 -3.96
N GLN A 76 -17.75 -11.70 -2.65
CA GLN A 76 -18.30 -10.50 -2.03
C GLN A 76 -17.20 -9.51 -1.63
N VAL A 77 -17.62 -8.38 -1.03
CA VAL A 77 -16.73 -7.30 -0.59
C VAL A 77 -15.70 -7.84 0.42
N PRO A 78 -14.39 -7.66 0.18
CA PRO A 78 -13.33 -8.12 1.08
C PRO A 78 -13.30 -7.31 2.37
N ALA A 79 -12.84 -7.91 3.46
CA ALA A 79 -12.24 -7.15 4.56
C ALA A 79 -10.74 -6.99 4.31
N LEU A 80 -10.24 -5.74 4.28
CA LEU A 80 -8.82 -5.46 4.05
C LEU A 80 -8.03 -5.34 5.35
N ARG A 81 -6.83 -5.90 5.35
CA ARG A 81 -5.84 -5.73 6.40
C ARG A 81 -4.50 -5.36 5.79
N LEU A 82 -3.91 -4.28 6.30
CA LEU A 82 -2.57 -3.85 5.89
C LEU A 82 -1.53 -4.74 6.56
N LEU A 83 -0.51 -5.15 5.80
CA LEU A 83 0.65 -5.90 6.29
C LEU A 83 1.93 -5.10 5.97
N PRO A 84 2.24 -4.02 6.71
CA PRO A 84 3.38 -3.15 6.40
C PRO A 84 4.72 -3.86 6.45
N ALA A 85 4.89 -4.80 7.38
CA ALA A 85 6.12 -5.60 7.52
C ALA A 85 6.48 -6.41 6.26
N GLN A 86 5.47 -6.73 5.43
CA GLN A 86 5.64 -7.50 4.20
C GLN A 86 5.44 -6.65 2.94
N ASN A 87 5.16 -5.34 3.11
CA ASN A 87 4.72 -4.45 2.04
C ASN A 87 3.53 -5.01 1.23
N ARG A 88 2.53 -5.58 1.93
CA ARG A 88 1.40 -6.30 1.32
C ARG A 88 0.06 -5.90 1.94
N ILE A 89 -1.01 -6.21 1.23
CA ILE A 89 -2.39 -6.16 1.73
C ILE A 89 -2.94 -7.58 1.76
N ASN A 90 -3.53 -7.95 2.89
CA ASN A 90 -4.37 -9.14 3.01
C ASN A 90 -5.83 -8.75 2.75
N ALA A 91 -6.53 -9.59 2.00
CA ALA A 91 -7.96 -9.47 1.74
C ALA A 91 -8.64 -10.80 2.05
N VAL A 92 -9.59 -10.75 2.99
CA VAL A 92 -10.45 -11.89 3.32
C VAL A 92 -11.81 -11.65 2.68
N LEU A 93 -12.15 -12.46 1.69
CA LEU A 93 -13.37 -12.33 0.88
C LEU A 93 -14.38 -13.40 1.31
N PRO A 94 -15.61 -13.02 1.69
CA PRO A 94 -16.71 -13.97 1.77
C PRO A 94 -17.01 -14.49 0.36
N VAL A 95 -17.20 -15.79 0.23
CA VAL A 95 -17.62 -16.41 -1.03
C VAL A 95 -18.88 -17.24 -0.83
N VAL A 96 -19.73 -17.25 -1.86
CA VAL A 96 -20.90 -18.12 -1.91
C VAL A 96 -20.78 -19.00 -3.15
N ALA A 97 -20.81 -20.30 -2.94
CA ALA A 97 -20.73 -21.29 -3.99
C ALA A 97 -22.11 -21.87 -4.28
N SER A 98 -22.48 -21.98 -5.54
CA SER A 98 -23.74 -22.59 -5.96
C SER A 98 -23.56 -23.49 -7.16
N GLY A 99 -24.40 -24.51 -7.29
CA GLY A 99 -24.37 -25.44 -8.42
C GLY A 99 -24.33 -26.92 -8.03
N LEU A 100 -24.08 -27.78 -9.02
CA LEU A 100 -24.17 -29.24 -8.89
C LEU A 100 -23.07 -29.84 -8.00
N ALA A 101 -21.96 -29.11 -7.84
CA ALA A 101 -20.84 -29.51 -7.01
C ALA A 101 -21.06 -29.27 -5.50
N VAL A 102 -22.12 -28.55 -5.13
CA VAL A 102 -22.55 -28.40 -3.73
C VAL A 102 -23.16 -29.74 -3.24
N SER A 103 -23.03 -30.03 -1.95
CA SER A 103 -23.57 -31.25 -1.34
C SER A 103 -25.08 -31.36 -1.53
N ASP A 104 -25.57 -32.60 -1.61
CA ASP A 104 -26.99 -32.89 -1.80
C ASP A 104 -27.85 -32.23 -0.70
N GLY A 105 -28.74 -31.31 -1.11
CA GLY A 105 -29.67 -30.62 -0.22
C GLY A 105 -29.37 -29.13 0.03
N ALA A 106 -28.14 -28.66 -0.23
CA ALA A 106 -27.80 -27.25 -0.14
C ALA A 106 -27.83 -26.59 -1.52
N ARG A 107 -28.55 -25.47 -1.66
CA ARG A 107 -28.56 -24.66 -2.90
C ARG A 107 -27.28 -23.86 -3.04
N ASP A 108 -26.86 -23.27 -1.92
CA ASP A 108 -25.70 -22.40 -1.81
C ASP A 108 -24.86 -22.84 -0.61
N ALA A 109 -23.55 -22.68 -0.73
CA ALA A 109 -22.53 -23.05 0.24
C ALA A 109 -21.66 -21.83 0.54
N SER A 110 -21.61 -21.39 1.79
CA SER A 110 -20.78 -20.26 2.21
C SER A 110 -19.34 -20.68 2.40
N GLY A 111 -18.43 -19.73 2.16
CA GLY A 111 -17.01 -19.93 2.33
C GLY A 111 -16.24 -18.63 2.52
N SER A 112 -14.92 -18.77 2.60
CA SER A 112 -13.97 -17.67 2.66
C SER A 112 -12.79 -17.92 1.72
N LEU A 113 -12.34 -16.84 1.08
CA LEU A 113 -11.14 -16.77 0.25
C LEU A 113 -10.18 -15.77 0.92
N ASP A 114 -8.98 -16.24 1.26
CA ASP A 114 -7.93 -15.45 1.90
C ASP A 114 -6.79 -15.26 0.91
N VAL A 115 -6.45 -14.01 0.61
CA VAL A 115 -5.47 -13.64 -0.41
C VAL A 115 -4.58 -12.49 0.06
N ASP A 116 -3.27 -12.63 -0.18
CA ASP A 116 -2.30 -11.57 -0.01
C ASP A 116 -1.78 -11.07 -1.35
N PHE A 117 -1.64 -9.76 -1.49
CA PHE A 117 -1.06 -9.17 -2.70
C PHE A 117 -0.21 -7.94 -2.38
N GLY A 118 0.81 -7.74 -3.20
CA GLY A 118 1.55 -6.49 -3.26
C GLY A 118 0.86 -5.52 -4.22
N LEU A 119 1.39 -4.31 -4.31
CA LEU A 119 0.89 -3.29 -5.23
C LEU A 119 1.98 -2.81 -6.17
N ARG A 120 1.61 -2.56 -7.42
CA ARG A 120 2.46 -1.94 -8.43
C ARG A 120 1.76 -0.75 -9.05
N TYR A 121 2.53 0.28 -9.37
CA TYR A 121 2.10 1.32 -10.28
C TYR A 121 2.32 0.88 -11.73
N GLU A 122 1.30 1.04 -12.55
CA GLU A 122 1.34 0.81 -13.99
C GLU A 122 1.32 2.17 -14.72
N PRO A 123 2.44 2.61 -15.30
CA PRO A 123 2.53 3.92 -15.94
C PRO A 123 1.73 4.02 -17.25
N SER A 124 1.42 2.89 -17.89
CA SER A 124 0.71 2.87 -19.18
C SER A 124 -0.73 3.36 -19.09
N ASP A 125 -1.44 3.01 -18.02
CA ASP A 125 -2.83 3.41 -17.75
C ASP A 125 -2.99 4.23 -16.45
N ARG A 126 -1.87 4.51 -15.75
CA ARG A 126 -1.79 5.27 -14.50
C ARG A 126 -2.57 4.61 -13.37
N THR A 127 -2.60 3.28 -13.35
CA THR A 127 -3.32 2.50 -12.35
C THR A 127 -2.42 1.90 -11.28
N LEU A 128 -2.97 1.72 -10.09
CA LEU A 128 -2.41 0.89 -9.03
C LEU A 128 -3.04 -0.49 -9.15
N ARG A 129 -2.21 -1.49 -9.45
CA ARG A 129 -2.64 -2.88 -9.70
C ARG A 129 -2.12 -3.79 -8.61
N ALA A 130 -2.93 -4.78 -8.24
CA ALA A 130 -2.44 -5.89 -7.44
C ALA A 130 -1.35 -6.62 -8.23
N GLN A 131 -0.27 -6.99 -7.54
CA GLN A 131 0.79 -7.82 -8.09
C GLN A 131 1.16 -8.93 -7.11
N GLN A 132 1.77 -9.99 -7.61
CA GLN A 132 2.25 -11.11 -6.80
C GLN A 132 1.16 -11.66 -5.85
N ILE A 133 -0.03 -11.85 -6.41
CA ILE A 133 -1.20 -12.36 -5.72
C ILE A 133 -0.88 -13.77 -5.23
N HIS A 134 -1.12 -14.00 -3.95
CA HIS A 134 -0.90 -15.25 -3.26
C HIS A 134 -2.19 -15.66 -2.56
N VAL A 135 -2.75 -16.80 -2.95
CA VAL A 135 -3.95 -17.34 -2.29
C VAL A 135 -3.50 -18.15 -1.09
N ASN A 136 -3.87 -17.70 0.11
CA ASN A 136 -3.53 -18.35 1.37
C ASN A 136 -4.43 -19.56 1.62
N SER A 137 -5.75 -19.38 1.47
CA SER A 137 -6.71 -20.47 1.59
C SER A 137 -8.01 -20.14 0.86
N LEU A 138 -8.67 -21.17 0.33
CA LEU A 138 -10.03 -21.09 -0.18
C LEU A 138 -10.82 -22.23 0.43
N ARG A 139 -11.80 -21.91 1.27
CA ARG A 139 -12.58 -22.89 2.02
C ARG A 139 -14.06 -22.61 1.82
N ILE A 140 -14.80 -23.65 1.47
CA ILE A 140 -16.24 -23.58 1.24
C ILE A 140 -16.88 -24.75 1.95
N GLU A 141 -17.80 -24.45 2.85
CA GLU A 141 -18.47 -25.44 3.68
C GLU A 141 -19.57 -26.12 2.86
N GLY A 142 -19.70 -27.44 2.96
CA GLY A 142 -20.74 -28.17 2.25
C GLY A 142 -20.42 -28.48 0.78
N LEU A 143 -19.17 -28.38 0.34
CA LEU A 143 -18.74 -28.97 -0.93
C LEU A 143 -18.51 -30.48 -0.81
N ARG A 144 -18.76 -31.22 -1.90
CA ARG A 144 -18.35 -32.62 -2.02
C ARG A 144 -16.81 -32.71 -2.04
N SER A 145 -16.24 -33.79 -1.51
CA SER A 145 -14.77 -33.95 -1.40
C SER A 145 -14.05 -33.76 -2.74
N SER A 146 -14.57 -34.34 -3.83
CA SER A 146 -14.00 -34.17 -5.18
C SER A 146 -14.05 -32.73 -5.70
N ALA A 147 -15.10 -31.97 -5.36
CA ALA A 147 -15.21 -30.56 -5.70
C ALA A 147 -14.22 -29.70 -4.89
N SER A 148 -13.99 -30.05 -3.61
CA SER A 148 -13.02 -29.35 -2.76
C SER A 148 -11.58 -29.50 -3.24
N GLU A 149 -11.19 -30.69 -3.73
CA GLU A 149 -9.86 -30.94 -4.31
C GLU A 149 -9.65 -30.14 -5.60
N MET A 150 -10.65 -30.14 -6.49
CA MET A 150 -10.64 -29.34 -7.70
C MET A 150 -10.56 -27.85 -7.37
N LEU A 151 -11.32 -27.38 -6.39
CA LEU A 151 -11.31 -25.99 -5.95
C LEU A 151 -9.92 -25.55 -5.47
N ASN A 152 -9.22 -26.39 -4.70
CA ASN A 152 -7.86 -26.10 -4.25
C ASN A 152 -6.86 -26.02 -5.40
N ALA A 153 -6.98 -26.91 -6.40
CA ALA A 153 -6.14 -26.84 -7.60
C ALA A 153 -6.42 -25.54 -8.40
N TYR A 154 -7.70 -25.16 -8.53
CA TYR A 154 -8.09 -23.92 -9.19
C TYR A 154 -7.66 -22.67 -8.41
N ALA A 155 -7.65 -22.70 -7.09
CA ALA A 155 -7.22 -21.58 -6.26
C ALA A 155 -5.77 -21.18 -6.56
N GLN A 156 -4.88 -22.16 -6.76
CA GLN A 156 -3.49 -21.90 -7.16
C GLN A 156 -3.41 -21.29 -8.56
N GLN A 157 -4.25 -21.75 -9.50
CA GLN A 157 -4.30 -21.19 -10.85
C GLN A 157 -4.88 -19.77 -10.87
N LEU A 158 -5.89 -19.48 -10.04
CA LEU A 158 -6.49 -18.17 -9.88
C LEU A 158 -5.46 -17.13 -9.44
N ALA A 159 -4.54 -17.50 -8.53
CA ALA A 159 -3.44 -16.63 -8.12
C ALA A 159 -2.67 -16.11 -9.35
N THR A 160 -2.33 -17.00 -10.28
CA THR A 160 -1.59 -16.68 -11.51
C THR A 160 -2.41 -15.84 -12.50
N GLN A 161 -3.69 -16.19 -12.71
CA GLN A 161 -4.55 -15.47 -13.65
C GLN A 161 -4.90 -14.06 -13.17
N SER A 162 -5.01 -13.88 -11.86
CA SER A 162 -5.41 -12.61 -11.26
C SER A 162 -4.29 -11.55 -11.28
N LEU A 163 -3.02 -11.95 -11.53
CA LEU A 163 -1.81 -11.11 -11.44
C LEU A 163 -1.86 -9.82 -12.26
N GLY A 164 -2.80 -9.69 -13.22
CA GLY A 164 -2.94 -8.51 -14.06
C GLY A 164 -4.27 -7.76 -13.96
N GLU A 165 -5.30 -8.27 -13.29
CA GLU A 165 -6.67 -7.78 -13.56
C GLU A 165 -7.28 -6.92 -12.45
N VAL A 166 -6.73 -6.95 -11.24
CA VAL A 166 -7.29 -6.16 -10.13
C VAL A 166 -6.63 -4.77 -10.11
N VAL A 167 -7.21 -3.85 -10.87
CA VAL A 167 -6.96 -2.41 -10.71
C VAL A 167 -7.64 -1.95 -9.41
N LEU A 168 -6.89 -1.48 -8.43
CA LEU A 168 -7.45 -0.99 -7.17
C LEU A 168 -7.80 0.50 -7.25
N HIS A 169 -6.98 1.29 -7.93
CA HIS A 169 -7.21 2.73 -8.02
C HIS A 169 -6.54 3.31 -9.25
N THR A 170 -7.15 4.30 -9.87
CA THR A 170 -6.56 5.05 -10.98
C THR A 170 -6.16 6.42 -10.47
N LEU A 171 -4.88 6.77 -10.62
CA LEU A 171 -4.39 8.09 -10.22
C LEU A 171 -4.95 9.16 -11.18
N ARG A 172 -5.54 10.22 -10.61
CA ARG A 172 -6.13 11.28 -11.42
C ARG A 172 -5.02 12.13 -12.05
N PRO A 173 -5.22 12.67 -13.27
CA PRO A 173 -4.22 13.49 -13.93
C PRO A 173 -3.75 14.68 -13.08
N GLN A 174 -4.66 15.30 -12.33
CA GLN A 174 -4.36 16.41 -11.42
C GLN A 174 -3.42 16.03 -10.27
N ASP A 175 -3.49 14.79 -9.77
CA ASP A 175 -2.63 14.31 -8.69
C ASP A 175 -1.20 14.00 -9.23
N LEU A 176 -1.10 13.71 -10.53
CA LEU A 176 0.16 13.42 -11.23
C LEU A 176 0.82 14.65 -11.84
N ALA A 177 0.05 15.69 -12.19
CA ALA A 177 0.53 16.84 -12.96
C ALA A 177 1.75 17.55 -12.33
N LEU A 178 1.79 17.64 -11.00
CA LEU A 178 2.94 18.22 -10.28
C LEU A 178 4.20 17.36 -10.41
N ALA A 179 4.06 16.04 -10.33
CA ALA A 179 5.18 15.12 -10.48
C ALA A 179 5.61 15.03 -11.95
N ASP A 180 4.66 14.92 -12.88
CA ASP A 180 4.90 14.85 -14.33
C ASP A 180 5.63 16.11 -14.83
N GLY A 181 5.25 17.30 -14.34
CA GLY A 181 5.91 18.56 -14.68
C GLY A 181 7.36 18.66 -14.19
N LEU A 182 7.74 17.85 -13.20
CA LEU A 182 9.10 17.73 -12.68
C LEU A 182 9.86 16.54 -13.30
N GLY A 183 9.30 15.89 -14.32
CA GLY A 183 9.88 14.70 -14.94
C GLY A 183 9.88 13.47 -14.01
N MET A 184 8.96 13.43 -13.03
CA MET A 184 8.82 12.34 -12.09
C MET A 184 7.55 11.52 -12.37
N GLN A 185 7.57 10.24 -11.99
CA GLN A 185 6.43 9.35 -12.04
C GLN A 185 6.25 8.63 -10.70
N PRO A 186 5.04 8.14 -10.38
CA PRO A 186 4.85 7.26 -9.24
C PRO A 186 5.78 6.05 -9.33
N GLY A 187 6.46 5.78 -8.22
CA GLY A 187 7.43 4.71 -8.06
C GLY A 187 6.87 3.54 -7.24
N PRO A 188 7.74 2.86 -6.48
CA PRO A 188 7.32 1.77 -5.59
C PRO A 188 6.25 2.22 -4.60
N ILE A 189 5.28 1.36 -4.35
CA ILE A 189 4.22 1.60 -3.38
C ILE A 189 4.64 0.94 -2.07
N THR A 190 4.57 1.70 -0.98
CA THR A 190 4.85 1.25 0.37
C THR A 190 3.56 1.18 1.19
N VAL A 191 3.23 -0.01 1.69
CA VAL A 191 2.14 -0.23 2.64
C VAL A 191 2.59 0.25 4.02
N THR A 192 1.79 1.11 4.63
CA THR A 192 2.01 1.66 5.98
C THR A 192 0.82 1.34 6.88
N GLU A 193 0.93 1.53 8.18
CA GLU A 193 -0.19 1.34 9.13
C GLU A 193 -1.42 2.23 8.82
N ARG A 194 -1.24 3.33 8.08
CA ARG A 194 -2.30 4.30 7.78
C ARG A 194 -2.88 4.16 6.37
N GLY A 195 -2.27 3.34 5.51
CA GLY A 195 -2.61 3.24 4.09
C GLY A 195 -1.37 3.06 3.20
N LEU A 196 -1.52 3.39 1.93
CA LEU A 196 -0.48 3.25 0.90
C LEU A 196 0.23 4.57 0.69
N ARG A 197 1.56 4.55 0.78
CA ARG A 197 2.41 5.64 0.34
C ARG A 197 2.94 5.35 -1.05
N VAL A 198 2.78 6.30 -1.94
CA VAL A 198 3.31 6.29 -3.30
C VAL A 198 4.42 7.32 -3.34
N ASP A 199 5.66 6.85 -3.46
CA ASP A 199 6.82 7.73 -3.60
C ASP A 199 7.01 8.09 -5.07
N PHE A 200 7.41 9.31 -5.39
CA PHE A 200 7.67 9.72 -6.76
C PHE A 200 9.16 9.57 -7.09
N VAL A 201 9.45 8.95 -8.23
CA VAL A 201 10.81 8.70 -8.74
C VAL A 201 11.01 9.43 -10.06
N GLN A 202 12.25 9.73 -10.43
CA GLN A 202 12.52 10.29 -11.76
C GLN A 202 12.08 9.32 -12.85
N LYS A 203 11.46 9.86 -13.90
CA LYS A 203 11.06 9.08 -15.07
C LYS A 203 12.32 8.55 -15.77
N PRO A 204 12.41 7.25 -16.08
CA PRO A 204 13.50 6.70 -16.88
C PRO A 204 13.62 7.47 -18.19
N ALA A 205 14.86 7.78 -18.59
CA ALA A 205 15.12 8.35 -19.91
C ALA A 205 14.66 7.36 -21.00
N PRO A 206 13.99 7.84 -22.06
CA PRO A 206 13.50 7.00 -23.17
C PRO A 206 14.63 6.37 -23.99
#